data_AF-A0A8S3SU95-F1
#
_entry.id   AF-A0A8S3SU95-F1
#
_cell.length_a   1.000
_cell.length_b   1.000
_cell.length_c   1.000
_cell.angle_alpha   90.00
_cell.angle_beta   90.00
_cell.angle_gamma   90.00
#
_symmetry.space_group_name_H-M   'P 1'
#
loop_
_entity.id
_entity.type
_entity.pdbx_description
1 polymer ?
#
loop_
_entity_poly.entity_id
_entity_poly.type
_entity_poly.pdbx_seq_one_letter_code
_entity_poly.pdbx_strand_id
1 'polypeptide(L)'
;MNLNPPGQCDMNLDPRGQFDINLNPAGPCDIYINPPGPCDIYLNQPGQCDINLNQPGPCDININPAGPCDMNLNQPGPCDINLDPPININPAGPCDINLNQPSQCDINLDPAGPCDINLNQPGPCDINLDPPGPCDIYINPPGPCHINLNQPGKCDINLNQPGQCDINLDPAGPCDINLNQQVNAI
;
A
#
# COMPACT_ATOMS: atom_id res chain seq x y z
N MET A 1 1.92 18.11 -11.24
CA MET A 1 3.01 18.99 -10.74
C MET A 1 4.28 18.17 -10.74
N ASN A 2 5.41 18.67 -11.27
CA ASN A 2 6.67 17.92 -11.32
C ASN A 2 7.71 18.64 -10.47
N LEU A 3 8.25 18.00 -9.43
CA LEU A 3 9.24 18.60 -8.52
C LEU A 3 10.43 17.66 -8.30
N ASN A 4 11.63 18.24 -8.32
CA ASN A 4 12.88 17.53 -8.02
C ASN A 4 13.63 18.26 -6.88
N PRO A 5 13.10 18.23 -5.64
CA PRO A 5 13.73 18.95 -4.54
C PRO A 5 15.10 18.31 -4.21
N PRO A 6 16.15 19.13 -3.99
CA PRO A 6 17.53 18.64 -3.81
C PRO A 6 17.82 18.05 -2.43
N GLY A 7 16.79 17.85 -1.59
CA GLY A 7 16.91 17.34 -0.22
C GLY A 7 15.55 16.84 0.27
N GLN A 8 15.28 16.99 1.57
CA GLN A 8 13.98 16.67 2.14
C GLN A 8 12.84 17.46 1.48
N CYS A 9 11.72 16.80 1.24
CA CYS A 9 10.47 17.46 0.86
C CYS A 9 9.42 17.29 1.92
N ASP A 10 8.83 18.42 2.35
CA ASP A 10 7.61 18.43 3.14
C ASP A 10 6.56 19.18 2.34
N MET A 11 5.50 18.50 1.95
CA MET A 11 4.43 19.07 1.15
C MET A 11 3.09 18.95 1.85
N ASN A 12 2.37 20.07 1.90
CA ASN A 12 1.00 20.12 2.36
C ASN A 12 0.16 20.78 1.28
N LEU A 13 -0.69 19.99 0.63
CA LEU A 13 -1.42 20.38 -0.57
C LEU A 13 -2.93 20.22 -0.37
N ASP A 14 -3.67 21.27 -0.71
CA ASP A 14 -5.13 21.27 -0.81
C ASP A 14 -5.52 21.76 -2.22
N PRO A 15 -5.24 20.96 -3.26
CA PRO A 15 -5.53 21.35 -4.63
C PRO A 15 -7.03 21.27 -4.89
N ARG A 16 -7.55 21.99 -5.89
CA ARG A 16 -8.96 21.90 -6.27
C ARG A 16 -9.14 21.04 -7.52
N GLY A 17 -9.89 19.96 -7.40
CA GLY A 17 -10.19 19.04 -8.50
C GLY A 17 -9.12 17.95 -8.64
N GLN A 18 -8.96 17.42 -9.86
CA GLN A 18 -7.94 16.43 -10.15
C GLN A 18 -6.53 17.01 -9.95
N PHE A 19 -5.65 16.23 -9.33
CA PHE A 19 -4.29 16.66 -9.04
C PHE A 19 -3.29 15.52 -9.17
N ASP A 20 -2.34 15.69 -10.09
CA ASP A 20 -1.27 14.72 -10.30
C ASP A 20 0.03 15.32 -9.76
N ILE A 21 0.87 14.52 -9.12
CA ILE A 21 2.18 14.93 -8.63
C ILE A 21 3.24 13.89 -8.99
N ASN A 22 4.35 14.37 -9.56
CA ASN A 22 5.53 13.58 -9.88
C ASN A 22 6.70 14.16 -9.10
N LEU A 23 7.28 13.36 -8.23
CA LEU A 23 8.33 13.77 -7.31
C LEU A 23 9.56 12.92 -7.50
N ASN A 24 10.70 13.61 -7.56
CA ASN A 24 12.00 12.99 -7.54
C ASN A 24 12.89 13.71 -6.49
N PRO A 25 12.63 13.50 -5.18
CA PRO A 25 13.33 14.17 -4.07
C PRO A 25 14.62 13.50 -3.60
N ALA A 26 15.74 14.21 -3.54
CA ALA A 26 17.06 13.65 -3.15
C ALA A 26 17.17 13.13 -1.70
N GLY A 27 16.13 13.30 -0.88
CA GLY A 27 16.07 12.88 0.52
C GLY A 27 14.67 12.40 0.92
N PRO A 28 14.39 12.29 2.23
CA PRO A 28 13.07 11.88 2.74
C PRO A 28 11.94 12.77 2.22
N CYS A 29 10.75 12.21 2.08
CA CYS A 29 9.59 12.96 1.63
C CYS A 29 8.34 12.70 2.46
N ASP A 30 7.78 13.78 2.98
CA ASP A 30 6.50 13.79 3.69
C ASP A 30 5.47 14.50 2.80
N ILE A 31 4.40 13.78 2.45
CA ILE A 31 3.37 14.26 1.54
C ILE A 31 2.03 14.19 2.25
N TYR A 32 1.46 15.35 2.55
CA TYR A 32 0.10 15.49 3.04
C TYR A 32 -0.79 16.12 1.95
N ILE A 33 -1.80 15.41 1.49
CA ILE A 33 -2.73 15.93 0.48
C ILE A 33 -4.18 15.75 0.95
N ASN A 34 -4.96 16.82 0.83
CA ASN A 34 -6.41 16.82 1.06
C ASN A 34 -7.14 17.41 -0.16
N PRO A 35 -7.17 16.72 -1.31
CA PRO A 35 -7.83 17.19 -2.51
C PRO A 35 -9.33 16.82 -2.51
N PRO A 36 -10.21 17.63 -3.12
CA PRO A 36 -11.63 17.29 -3.32
C PRO A 36 -11.87 16.46 -4.60
N GLY A 37 -10.83 16.00 -5.30
CA GLY A 37 -10.92 15.27 -6.57
C GLY A 37 -9.85 14.19 -6.72
N PRO A 38 -9.82 13.47 -7.86
CA PRO A 38 -8.89 12.36 -8.08
C PRO A 38 -7.43 12.77 -7.94
N CYS A 39 -6.58 11.87 -7.46
CA CYS A 39 -5.18 12.18 -7.21
C CYS A 39 -4.24 11.08 -7.68
N ASP A 40 -3.28 11.45 -8.53
CA ASP A 40 -2.22 10.55 -8.97
C ASP A 40 -0.89 10.98 -8.34
N ILE A 41 -0.21 10.07 -7.65
CA ILE A 41 1.07 10.32 -7.00
C ILE A 41 2.11 9.38 -7.57
N TYR A 42 3.13 9.95 -8.19
CA TYR A 42 4.32 9.23 -8.61
C TYR A 42 5.52 9.74 -7.82
N LEU A 43 6.10 8.88 -6.99
CA LEU A 43 7.27 9.20 -6.18
C LEU A 43 8.38 8.20 -6.52
N ASN A 44 9.50 8.70 -7.05
CA ASN A 44 10.63 7.86 -7.39
C ASN A 44 11.86 8.46 -6.72
N GLN A 45 12.42 7.85 -5.65
CA GLN A 45 13.70 8.24 -5.01
C GLN A 45 14.13 7.40 -3.78
N PRO A 46 15.37 7.56 -3.27
CA PRO A 46 16.01 6.58 -2.39
C PRO A 46 15.78 6.78 -0.88
N GLY A 47 14.96 7.75 -0.48
CA GLY A 47 14.72 8.08 0.93
C GLY A 47 13.54 7.33 1.57
N GLN A 48 13.27 7.66 2.84
CA GLN A 48 12.01 7.35 3.50
C GLN A 48 10.86 8.13 2.87
N CYS A 49 9.67 7.53 2.77
CA CYS A 49 8.46 8.19 2.28
C CYS A 49 7.29 8.04 3.26
N ASP A 50 6.69 9.17 3.64
CA ASP A 50 5.47 9.20 4.43
C ASP A 50 4.38 9.89 3.61
N ILE A 51 3.33 9.17 3.24
CA ILE A 51 2.21 9.69 2.48
C ILE A 51 0.94 9.62 3.33
N ASN A 52 0.32 10.78 3.54
CA ASN A 52 -0.97 10.88 4.20
C ASN A 52 -1.98 11.58 3.29
N LEU A 53 -3.01 10.84 2.92
CA LEU A 53 -4.03 11.29 1.98
C LEU A 53 -5.41 11.15 2.62
N ASN A 54 -6.10 12.28 2.75
CA ASN A 54 -7.46 12.32 3.24
C ASN A 54 -8.35 12.80 2.10
N GLN A 55 -9.14 11.91 1.49
CA GLN A 55 -9.82 12.20 0.22
C GLN A 55 -11.23 11.63 0.17
N PRO A 56 -12.11 12.15 -0.71
CA PRO A 56 -13.36 11.48 -1.12
C PRO A 56 -13.31 10.83 -2.52
N GLY A 57 -12.20 10.93 -3.26
CA GLY A 57 -12.09 10.53 -4.68
C GLY A 57 -11.16 9.33 -4.94
N PRO A 58 -11.06 8.86 -6.19
CA PRO A 58 -10.10 7.82 -6.57
C PRO A 58 -8.65 8.28 -6.43
N CYS A 59 -7.73 7.37 -6.12
CA CYS A 59 -6.30 7.67 -6.15
C CYS A 59 -5.45 6.55 -6.74
N ASP A 60 -4.41 6.95 -7.47
CA ASP A 60 -3.38 6.06 -7.98
C ASP A 60 -2.03 6.48 -7.38
N ILE A 61 -1.42 5.58 -6.62
CA ILE A 61 -0.15 5.85 -5.93
C ILE A 61 0.90 4.86 -6.43
N ASN A 62 1.94 5.38 -7.07
CA ASN A 62 3.08 4.61 -7.53
C ASN A 62 4.35 5.14 -6.87
N ILE A 63 4.98 4.30 -6.07
CA ILE A 63 6.18 4.68 -5.30
C ILE A 63 7.29 3.69 -5.59
N ASN A 64 8.48 4.22 -5.87
CA ASN A 64 9.70 3.45 -5.99
C ASN A 64 10.69 3.95 -4.92
N PRO A 65 10.55 3.55 -3.65
CA PRO A 65 11.43 3.99 -2.59
C PRO A 65 12.66 3.09 -2.48
N ALA A 66 13.79 3.67 -2.07
CA ALA A 66 14.93 2.86 -1.59
C ALA A 66 15.03 2.82 -0.05
N GLY A 67 14.04 3.39 0.65
CA GLY A 67 13.93 3.37 2.11
C GLY A 67 12.56 2.86 2.58
N PRO A 68 12.31 2.92 3.90
CA PRO A 68 10.99 2.65 4.47
C PRO A 68 9.88 3.49 3.84
N CYS A 69 8.67 2.96 3.74
CA CYS A 69 7.52 3.72 3.28
C CYS A 69 6.27 3.49 4.12
N ASP A 70 5.70 4.58 4.61
CA ASP A 70 4.46 4.58 5.38
C ASP A 70 3.36 5.30 4.58
N MET A 71 2.25 4.61 4.34
CA MET A 71 1.09 5.16 3.65
C MET A 71 -0.14 5.09 4.53
N ASN A 72 -0.80 6.22 4.70
CA ASN A 72 -2.08 6.32 5.38
C ASN A 72 -3.10 7.02 4.47
N LEU A 73 -4.04 6.26 3.93
CA LEU A 73 -5.10 6.80 3.09
C LEU A 73 -6.44 6.62 3.80
N ASN A 74 -7.15 7.73 4.01
CA ASN A 74 -8.53 7.74 4.45
C ASN A 74 -9.41 8.17 3.26
N GLN A 75 -9.99 7.19 2.57
CA GLN A 75 -10.64 7.41 1.28
C GLN A 75 -11.88 6.53 1.07
N PRO A 76 -13.03 7.09 0.65
CA PRO A 76 -14.20 6.36 0.20
C PRO A 76 -14.15 6.00 -1.30
N GLY A 77 -13.14 6.47 -2.04
CA GLY A 77 -12.95 6.17 -3.47
C GLY A 77 -12.17 4.87 -3.72
N PRO A 78 -12.05 4.43 -4.98
CA PRO A 78 -11.14 3.36 -5.36
C PRO A 78 -9.68 3.79 -5.16
N CYS A 79 -8.80 2.86 -4.82
CA CYS A 79 -7.38 3.15 -4.72
C CYS A 79 -6.50 2.05 -5.31
N ASP A 80 -5.54 2.46 -6.15
CA ASP A 80 -4.53 1.58 -6.70
C ASP A 80 -3.17 1.97 -6.10
N ILE A 81 -2.54 1.05 -5.38
CA ILE A 81 -1.23 1.26 -4.77
C ILE A 81 -0.24 0.29 -5.40
N ASN A 82 0.81 0.85 -5.98
CA ASN A 82 1.95 0.09 -6.48
C ASN A 82 3.23 0.55 -5.79
N LEU A 83 3.94 -0.41 -5.21
CA LEU A 83 5.24 -0.20 -4.60
C LEU A 83 6.24 -1.16 -5.24
N ASP A 84 7.10 -0.63 -6.11
CA ASP A 84 8.10 -1.41 -6.84
C ASP A 84 9.51 -0.81 -6.62
N PRO A 85 10.42 -1.50 -5.92
CA PRO A 85 11.77 -1.01 -5.75
C PRO A 85 12.51 -1.04 -7.09
N PRO A 86 13.42 -0.08 -7.34
CA PRO A 86 14.22 -0.13 -8.56
C PRO A 86 15.07 -1.41 -8.61
N ILE A 87 14.75 -2.27 -9.58
CA ILE A 87 15.49 -3.47 -9.96
C ILE A 87 17.00 -3.15 -10.02
N ASN A 88 17.77 -3.62 -9.03
CA ASN A 88 19.24 -3.63 -8.86
C ASN A 88 19.87 -2.90 -7.66
N ILE A 89 19.13 -2.35 -6.70
CA ILE A 89 19.74 -1.84 -5.45
C ILE A 89 18.98 -2.38 -4.24
N ASN A 90 19.60 -3.27 -3.46
CA ASN A 90 19.12 -3.67 -2.14
C ASN A 90 19.75 -2.73 -1.07
N PRO A 91 19.04 -2.29 0.00
CA PRO A 91 17.76 -2.78 0.49
C PRO A 91 16.64 -1.73 0.55
N ALA A 92 15.49 -2.05 -0.05
CA ALA A 92 14.23 -1.38 0.29
C ALA A 92 13.85 -1.69 1.76
N GLY A 93 13.30 -0.68 2.44
CA GLY A 93 12.95 -0.77 3.86
C GLY A 93 11.63 -1.47 4.11
N PRO A 94 11.17 -1.52 5.38
CA PRO A 94 9.81 -1.94 5.71
C PRO A 94 8.76 -1.05 5.02
N CYS A 95 7.58 -1.61 4.78
CA CYS A 95 6.44 -0.86 4.25
C CYS A 95 5.18 -1.08 5.08
N ASP A 96 4.58 0.02 5.53
CA ASP A 96 3.33 0.01 6.27
C ASP A 96 2.23 0.72 5.46
N ILE A 97 1.13 0.02 5.20
CA ILE A 97 -0.04 0.57 4.49
C ILE A 97 -1.26 0.50 5.39
N ASN A 98 -1.88 1.66 5.62
CA ASN A 98 -3.16 1.77 6.29
C ASN A 98 -4.18 2.43 5.36
N LEU A 99 -5.23 1.68 5.04
CA LEU A 99 -6.33 2.12 4.17
C LEU A 99 -7.63 2.08 4.95
N ASN A 100 -8.34 3.20 5.00
CA ASN A 100 -9.64 3.28 5.67
C ASN A 100 -10.73 3.73 4.69
N GLN A 101 -11.80 2.93 4.65
CA GLN A 101 -13.01 3.06 3.81
C GLN A 101 -12.88 2.90 2.29
N PRO A 102 -11.88 2.19 1.72
CA PRO A 102 -11.75 2.14 0.25
C PRO A 102 -12.95 1.42 -0.37
N SER A 103 -13.51 1.96 -1.45
CA SER A 103 -14.64 1.30 -2.16
C SER A 103 -14.18 0.11 -3.01
N GLN A 104 -12.97 0.16 -3.53
CA GLN A 104 -12.20 -0.94 -4.10
C GLN A 104 -10.72 -0.63 -3.89
N CYS A 105 -9.88 -1.63 -3.67
CA CYS A 105 -8.44 -1.40 -3.62
C CYS A 105 -7.61 -2.50 -4.27
N ASP A 106 -6.64 -2.11 -5.09
CA ASP A 106 -5.65 -3.00 -5.67
C ASP A 106 -4.26 -2.63 -5.12
N ILE A 107 -3.61 -3.57 -4.45
CA ILE A 107 -2.34 -3.36 -3.75
C ILE A 107 -1.30 -4.33 -4.31
N ASN A 108 -0.27 -3.81 -4.95
CA ASN A 108 0.85 -4.59 -5.47
C ASN A 108 2.14 -4.10 -4.83
N LEU A 109 2.77 -4.92 -3.99
CA LEU A 109 4.00 -4.55 -3.29
C LEU A 109 5.09 -5.60 -3.48
N ASP A 110 6.30 -5.14 -3.78
CA ASP A 110 7.54 -5.92 -3.74
C ASP A 110 8.54 -5.26 -2.76
N PRO A 111 8.25 -5.20 -1.45
CA PRO A 111 9.15 -4.57 -0.50
C PRO A 111 10.28 -5.53 -0.17
N ALA A 112 11.54 -5.06 -0.14
CA ALA A 112 12.67 -5.92 0.27
C ALA A 112 12.72 -6.20 1.80
N GLY A 113 11.86 -5.55 2.59
CA GLY A 113 11.76 -5.67 4.04
C GLY A 113 10.42 -6.24 4.52
N PRO A 114 10.15 -6.15 5.84
CA PRO A 114 8.84 -6.49 6.39
C PRO A 114 7.73 -5.63 5.79
N CYS A 115 6.51 -6.16 5.72
CA CYS A 115 5.37 -5.42 5.21
C CYS A 115 4.11 -5.63 6.05
N ASP A 116 3.51 -4.52 6.49
CA ASP A 116 2.27 -4.53 7.24
C ASP A 116 1.16 -3.84 6.45
N ILE A 117 0.04 -4.53 6.24
CA ILE A 117 -1.13 -3.99 5.52
C ILE A 117 -2.34 -4.05 6.44
N ASN A 118 -2.98 -2.90 6.65
CA ASN A 118 -4.23 -2.78 7.41
C ASN A 118 -5.32 -2.13 6.55
N LEU A 119 -6.34 -2.90 6.22
CA LEU A 119 -7.49 -2.45 5.44
C LEU A 119 -8.75 -2.43 6.31
N ASN A 120 -9.34 -1.25 6.48
CA ASN A 120 -10.57 -1.06 7.25
C ASN A 120 -11.75 -0.67 6.36
N GLN A 121 -12.87 -1.40 6.47
CA GLN A 121 -14.08 -1.27 5.65
C GLN A 121 -13.85 -1.31 4.13
N PRO A 122 -13.02 -2.22 3.60
CA PRO A 122 -12.82 -2.26 2.17
C PRO A 122 -14.04 -2.84 1.44
N GLY A 123 -14.35 -2.31 0.27
CA GLY A 123 -15.07 -3.07 -0.76
C GLY A 123 -14.19 -4.20 -1.32
N PRO A 124 -14.34 -4.59 -2.59
CA PRO A 124 -13.49 -5.61 -3.18
C PRO A 124 -12.01 -5.23 -3.09
N CYS A 125 -11.14 -6.21 -2.79
CA CYS A 125 -9.70 -5.96 -2.75
C CYS A 125 -8.86 -7.07 -3.36
N ASP A 126 -7.84 -6.67 -4.13
CA ASP A 126 -6.81 -7.57 -4.65
C ASP A 126 -5.45 -7.16 -4.05
N ILE A 127 -4.78 -8.09 -3.37
CA ILE A 127 -3.48 -7.86 -2.72
C ILE A 127 -2.47 -8.85 -3.31
N ASN A 128 -1.45 -8.36 -3.99
CA ASN A 128 -0.31 -9.17 -4.45
C ASN A 128 0.96 -8.68 -3.75
N LEU A 129 1.57 -9.55 -2.94
CA LEU A 129 2.85 -9.26 -2.30
C LEU A 129 3.91 -10.26 -2.72
N ASP A 130 5.12 -9.77 -2.99
CA ASP A 130 6.32 -10.59 -3.19
C ASP A 130 7.47 -10.20 -2.21
N PRO A 131 7.24 -10.18 -0.88
CA PRO A 131 8.25 -9.72 0.06
C PRO A 131 9.23 -10.85 0.38
N PRO A 132 10.56 -10.63 0.40
CA PRO A 132 11.50 -11.56 0.99
C PRO A 132 11.50 -11.51 2.53
N GLY A 133 10.78 -10.56 3.14
CA GLY A 133 10.64 -10.37 4.59
C GLY A 133 9.34 -10.93 5.18
N PRO A 134 9.12 -10.78 6.50
CA PRO A 134 7.84 -11.09 7.12
C PRO A 134 6.70 -10.19 6.62
N CYS A 135 5.47 -10.69 6.61
CA CYS A 135 4.32 -9.87 6.26
C CYS A 135 3.10 -10.11 7.15
N ASP A 136 2.49 -9.01 7.62
CA ASP A 136 1.27 -9.04 8.41
C ASP A 136 0.14 -8.36 7.62
N ILE A 137 -0.97 -9.08 7.42
CA ILE A 137 -2.14 -8.55 6.70
C ILE A 137 -3.35 -8.59 7.61
N TYR A 138 -3.95 -7.44 7.86
CA TYR A 138 -5.19 -7.29 8.60
C TYR A 138 -6.27 -6.66 7.74
N ILE A 139 -7.41 -7.34 7.60
CA ILE A 139 -8.55 -6.85 6.78
C ILE A 139 -9.85 -6.96 7.57
N ASN A 140 -10.60 -5.86 7.67
CA ASN A 140 -11.83 -5.81 8.47
C ASN A 140 -12.78 -4.66 8.06
N PRO A 141 -14.10 -4.86 7.89
CA PRO A 141 -14.82 -6.02 7.35
C PRO A 141 -14.82 -5.97 5.81
N PRO A 142 -14.39 -7.01 5.09
CA PRO A 142 -14.21 -6.88 3.66
C PRO A 142 -15.42 -7.27 2.82
N GLY A 143 -15.52 -6.65 1.64
CA GLY A 143 -16.12 -7.27 0.46
C GLY A 143 -15.34 -8.53 0.01
N PRO A 144 -15.50 -8.98 -1.24
CA PRO A 144 -14.67 -10.06 -1.78
C PRO A 144 -13.18 -9.70 -1.75
N CYS A 145 -12.29 -10.67 -1.51
CA CYS A 145 -10.86 -10.42 -1.52
C CYS A 145 -10.05 -11.50 -2.26
N HIS A 146 -8.98 -11.11 -2.93
CA HIS A 146 -7.95 -12.04 -3.37
C HIS A 146 -6.60 -11.64 -2.79
N ILE A 147 -5.90 -12.57 -2.17
CA ILE A 147 -4.57 -12.36 -1.60
C ILE A 147 -3.62 -13.35 -2.26
N ASN A 148 -2.56 -12.84 -2.87
CA ASN A 148 -1.49 -13.63 -3.43
C ASN A 148 -0.17 -13.25 -2.76
N LEU A 149 0.45 -14.21 -2.07
CA LEU A 149 1.75 -14.02 -1.42
C LEU A 149 2.78 -14.96 -2.03
N ASN A 150 3.75 -14.39 -2.73
CA ASN A 150 4.88 -15.11 -3.31
C ASN A 150 6.10 -14.98 -2.39
N GLN A 151 6.73 -16.12 -2.07
CA GLN A 151 7.95 -16.23 -1.28
C GLN A 151 8.02 -15.42 0.04
N PRO A 152 6.92 -15.24 0.81
CA PRO A 152 7.03 -14.56 2.08
C PRO A 152 7.97 -15.29 3.04
N GLY A 153 8.59 -14.51 3.92
CA GLY A 153 9.21 -15.02 5.15
C GLY A 153 8.15 -15.62 6.08
N LYS A 154 8.07 -15.13 7.33
CA LYS A 154 6.93 -15.46 8.21
C LYS A 154 5.73 -14.62 7.78
N CYS A 155 4.54 -15.20 7.65
CA CYS A 155 3.34 -14.41 7.39
C CYS A 155 2.22 -14.60 8.42
N ASP A 156 1.55 -13.52 8.83
CA ASP A 156 0.35 -13.56 9.66
C ASP A 156 -0.81 -12.85 8.93
N ILE A 157 -1.85 -13.59 8.55
CA ILE A 157 -3.04 -13.04 7.87
C ILE A 157 -4.23 -13.11 8.81
N ASN A 158 -4.90 -11.99 9.06
CA ASN A 158 -6.09 -11.90 9.89
C ASN A 158 -7.25 -11.23 9.14
N LEU A 159 -8.29 -12.01 8.85
CA LEU A 159 -9.47 -11.56 8.14
C LEU A 159 -10.70 -11.60 9.05
N ASN A 160 -11.29 -10.43 9.32
CA ASN A 160 -12.49 -10.32 10.15
C ASN A 160 -13.75 -10.11 9.29
N GLN A 161 -14.72 -11.03 9.42
CA GLN A 161 -15.99 -11.05 8.68
C GLN A 161 -15.90 -10.88 7.15
N PRO A 162 -15.20 -11.77 6.43
CA PRO A 162 -15.02 -11.57 5.00
C PRO A 162 -16.25 -11.93 4.15
N GLY A 163 -16.38 -11.22 3.02
CA GLY A 163 -17.00 -11.78 1.81
C GLY A 163 -16.22 -13.01 1.32
N GLN A 164 -16.41 -13.43 0.06
CA GLN A 164 -15.58 -14.53 -0.45
C GLN A 164 -14.12 -14.08 -0.53
N CYS A 165 -13.20 -14.87 0.01
CA CYS A 165 -11.78 -14.58 -0.05
C CYS A 165 -11.02 -15.78 -0.62
N ASP A 166 -10.18 -15.55 -1.62
CA ASP A 166 -9.22 -16.55 -2.11
C ASP A 166 -7.82 -16.13 -1.68
N ILE A 167 -7.09 -17.06 -1.09
CA ILE A 167 -5.71 -16.83 -0.62
C ILE A 167 -4.83 -17.85 -1.33
N ASN A 168 -3.91 -17.37 -2.15
CA ASN A 168 -2.86 -18.17 -2.79
C ASN A 168 -1.54 -17.85 -2.09
N LEU A 169 -0.88 -18.88 -1.56
CA LEU A 169 0.40 -18.76 -0.90
C LEU A 169 1.43 -19.64 -1.63
N ASP A 170 2.57 -19.07 -2.01
CA ASP A 170 3.79 -19.81 -2.34
C ASP A 170 4.84 -19.55 -1.24
N PRO A 171 4.66 -20.08 -0.02
CA PRO A 171 5.44 -19.67 1.14
C PRO A 171 6.82 -20.34 1.16
N ALA A 172 7.86 -19.53 1.42
CA ALA A 172 9.18 -20.03 1.81
C ALA A 172 9.29 -20.23 3.34
N GLY A 173 8.45 -19.56 4.13
CA GLY A 173 8.41 -19.62 5.60
C GLY A 173 7.04 -20.00 6.20
N PRO A 174 6.91 -20.00 7.54
CA PRO A 174 5.67 -20.35 8.23
C PRO A 174 4.61 -19.26 8.05
N CYS A 175 3.35 -19.68 7.87
CA CYS A 175 2.23 -18.78 7.64
C CYS A 175 1.03 -19.13 8.53
N ASP A 176 0.60 -18.17 9.35
CA ASP A 176 -0.57 -18.28 10.22
C ASP A 176 -1.74 -17.50 9.60
N ILE A 177 -2.89 -18.17 9.41
CA ILE A 177 -4.10 -17.55 8.87
C ILE A 177 -5.21 -17.64 9.93
N ASN A 178 -5.66 -16.49 10.41
CA ASN A 178 -6.79 -16.36 11.32
C ASN A 178 -8.02 -15.82 10.58
N LEU A 179 -9.10 -16.60 10.61
CA LEU A 179 -10.32 -16.32 9.88
C LEU A 179 -11.50 -16.35 10.85
N ASN A 180 -12.23 -15.25 10.93
CA ASN A 180 -13.39 -15.17 11.81
C ASN A 180 -14.71 -15.72 11.20
N GLN A 181 -14.65 -16.48 10.08
CA GLN A 181 -15.58 -17.55 9.60
C GLN A 181 -15.20 -18.06 8.18
N GLN A 182 -15.93 -19.08 7.65
CA GLN A 182 -15.60 -19.99 6.53
C GLN A 182 -14.94 -19.35 5.28
N VAL A 183 -13.74 -19.82 4.94
CA VAL A 183 -13.01 -19.54 3.69
C VAL A 183 -12.65 -20.87 3.01
N ASN A 184 -12.69 -20.89 1.68
CA ASN A 184 -12.07 -21.95 0.89
C ASN A 184 -10.60 -21.58 0.69
N ALA A 185 -9.71 -22.00 1.58
CA ALA A 185 -8.27 -21.93 1.34
C ALA A 185 -7.85 -23.12 0.46
N ILE A 186 -7.06 -22.89 -0.59
CA ILE A 186 -6.48 -23.93 -1.46
C ILE A 186 -4.96 -23.86 -1.34
#